data_AF-A0A535CER4-F1
#
_entry.id   AF-A0A535CER4-F1
#
_cell.length_a   1.000
_cell.length_b   1.000
_cell.length_c   1.000
_cell.angle_alpha   90.00
_cell.angle_beta   90.00
_cell.angle_gamma   90.00
#
_symmetry.space_group_name_H-M   'P 1'
#
loop_
_entity.id
_entity.type
_entity.pdbx_description
1 polymer ?
#
loop_
_entity_poly.entity_id
_entity_poly.type
_entity_poly.pdbx_seq_one_letter_code
_entity_poly.pdbx_strand_id
1 'polypeptide(L)' 'MLRFYIEVARTAFRRQLIYRWANLAGLLTNIFFGIIFSYVIIALFHARPSVAGFDVRDTLRYTWLVQAMVMIVMTFGWYD' A
#
# COMPACT_ATOMS: atom_id res chain seq x y z
N MET A 1 6.85 -20.39 23.56
CA MET A 1 6.42 -20.30 22.15
C MET A 1 6.36 -18.86 21.63
N LEU A 2 5.68 -17.92 22.30
CA LEU A 2 5.56 -16.52 21.82
C LEU A 2 6.91 -15.84 21.52
N ARG A 3 7.91 -15.99 22.40
CA ARG A 3 9.27 -15.42 22.21
C ARG A 3 9.94 -15.91 20.93
N PHE A 4 9.74 -17.18 20.57
CA PHE A 4 10.29 -17.73 19.33
C PHE A 4 9.68 -17.05 18.10
N TYR A 5 8.34 -16.94 18.04
CA TYR A 5 7.66 -16.25 16.93
C TYR A 5 8.09 -14.78 16.81
N ILE A 6 8.27 -14.09 17.94
CA ILE A 6 8.75 -12.70 17.94
C ILE A 6 10.17 -12.60 17.36
N GLU A 7 11.09 -13.49 17.74
CA GLU A 7 12.46 -13.48 17.21
C GLU A 7 12.53 -13.83 15.72
N VAL A 8 11.70 -14.77 15.26
CA VAL A 8 11.56 -15.10 13.84
C VAL A 8 11.03 -13.89 13.06
N ALA A 9 9.96 -13.26 13.54
CA ALA A 9 9.39 -12.06 12.91
C ALA A 9 10.42 -10.91 12.85
N ARG A 10 11.16 -10.67 13.93
CA ARG A 10 12.22 -9.65 14.00
C ARG A 10 13.35 -9.93 13.01
N THR A 11 13.71 -11.19 12.82
CA THR A 11 14.78 -11.60 11.91
C THR A 11 14.33 -11.50 10.45
N ALA A 12 13.11 -11.93 10.13
CA ALA A 12 12.52 -11.75 8.81
C ALA A 12 12.40 -10.27 8.44
N PHE A 13 11.96 -9.42 9.38
CA PHE A 13 11.87 -7.98 9.17
C PHE A 13 13.25 -7.35 8.91
N ARG A 14 14.28 -7.72 9.68
CA ARG A 14 15.66 -7.29 9.42
C ARG A 14 16.14 -7.70 8.04
N ARG A 15 15.84 -8.92 7.58
CA ARG A 15 16.18 -9.38 6.24
C ARG A 15 15.53 -8.51 5.16
N GLN A 16 14.24 -8.21 5.32
CA GLN A 16 13.52 -7.36 4.37
C GLN A 16 14.16 -5.96 4.27
N LEU A 17 14.59 -5.39 5.40
CA LEU A 17 15.21 -4.06 5.46
C LEU A 17 16.59 -3.99 4.81
N ILE A 18 17.30 -5.11 4.61
CA ILE A 18 18.61 -5.11 3.92
C ILE A 18 18.44 -4.66 2.46
N TYR A 19 17.33 -5.00 1.82
CA TYR A 19 17.01 -4.64 0.44
C TYR A 19 16.44 -3.21 0.34
N ARG A 20 17.17 -2.23 0.91
CA ARG A 20 16.72 -0.83 1.05
C ARG A 20 16.29 -0.20 -0.26
N TRP A 21 17.07 -0.40 -1.32
CA TRP A 21 16.77 0.15 -2.64
C TRP A 21 15.55 -0.49 -3.29
N ALA A 22 15.38 -1.80 -3.14
CA ALA A 22 14.17 -2.48 -3.64
C ALA A 22 12.92 -2.01 -2.90
N ASN A 23 13.00 -1.87 -1.57
CA ASN A 23 11.90 -1.34 -0.77
C ASN A 23 11.59 0.12 -1.13
N LEU A 24 12.62 0.95 -1.34
CA LEU A 24 12.43 2.35 -1.73
C LEU A 24 11.83 2.47 -3.13
N ALA A 25 12.32 1.69 -4.09
CA ALA A 25 11.76 1.63 -5.42
C ALA A 25 10.28 1.23 -5.37
N GLY A 26 9.95 0.15 -4.65
CA GLY A 26 8.57 -0.29 -4.45
C GLY A 26 7.70 0.78 -3.77
N LEU A 27 8.21 1.45 -2.74
CA LEU A 27 7.51 2.55 -2.09
C LEU A 27 7.21 3.69 -3.06
N LEU A 28 8.22 4.13 -3.82
CA LEU A 28 8.08 5.21 -4.80
C LEU A 28 7.08 4.84 -5.91
N THR A 29 7.12 3.60 -6.40
CA THR A 29 6.16 3.09 -7.38
C THR A 29 4.73 3.10 -6.83
N ASN A 30 4.52 2.64 -5.59
CA ASN A 30 3.18 2.69 -4.98
C ASN A 30 2.69 4.12 -4.74
N ILE A 31 3.57 5.04 -4.30
CA ILE A 31 3.23 6.46 -4.17
C ILE A 31 2.84 7.05 -5.52
N PHE A 32 3.60 6.77 -6.57
CA PHE A 32 3.32 7.26 -7.92
C PHE A 32 1.93 6.82 -8.41
N PHE A 33 1.62 5.53 -8.30
CA PHE A 33 0.29 5.02 -8.66
C PHE A 33 -0.80 5.54 -7.72
N GLY A 34 -0.54 5.64 -6.41
CA GLY A 34 -1.46 6.23 -5.45
C GLY A 34 -1.85 7.67 -5.80
N ILE A 35 -0.91 8.47 -6.29
CA ILE A 35 -1.16 9.82 -6.80
C ILE A 35 -2.03 9.78 -8.05
N ILE A 36 -1.72 8.91 -9.03
CA ILE A 36 -2.54 8.75 -10.24
C ILE A 36 -3.99 8.39 -9.89
N PHE A 37 -4.18 7.37 -9.05
CA PHE A 37 -5.51 6.96 -8.60
C PHE A 37 -6.22 8.07 -7.82
N SER A 38 -5.49 8.85 -7.02
CA SER A 38 -6.06 10.00 -6.31
C SER A 38 -6.65 11.04 -7.28
N TYR A 39 -5.93 11.38 -8.36
CA TYR A 39 -6.46 12.30 -9.37
C TYR A 39 -7.67 11.75 -10.11
N VAL A 40 -7.68 10.45 -10.42
CA VAL A 40 -8.85 9.79 -11.04
C VAL A 40 -10.07 9.86 -10.10
N ILE A 41 -9.88 9.58 -8.81
CA ILE A 41 -10.95 9.65 -7.80
C ILE A 41 -11.44 11.09 -7.64
N ILE A 42 -10.54 12.08 -7.55
CA ILE A 42 -10.93 13.48 -7.44
C ILE A 42 -11.73 13.91 -8.67
N ALA A 43 -11.29 13.55 -9.88
CA ALA A 43 -12.02 13.85 -11.12
C ALA A 43 -13.40 13.18 -11.16
N LEU A 44 -13.49 11.91 -10.72
CA LEU A 44 -14.75 11.19 -10.61
C LEU A 44 -15.72 11.88 -9.66
N PHE A 45 -15.25 12.28 -8.49
CA PHE A 45 -16.07 12.96 -7.48
C PHE A 45 -16.43 14.40 -7.87
N HIS A 46 -15.67 15.03 -8.75
CA HIS A 46 -16.05 16.30 -9.38
C HIS A 46 -17.28 16.14 -10.29
N ALA A 47 -17.37 15.03 -11.04
CA ALA A 47 -18.53 14.73 -11.87
C ALA A 47 -19.71 14.14 -11.08
N ARG A 48 -19.44 13.42 -9.99
CA ARG A 48 -20.43 12.77 -9.14
C ARG A 48 -20.08 12.95 -7.65
N PRO A 49 -20.65 13.97 -6.97
CA PRO A 49 -20.21 14.40 -5.63
C PRO A 49 -20.34 13.36 -4.52
N SER A 50 -21.20 12.35 -4.67
CA SER A 50 -21.30 11.23 -3.74
C SER A 50 -21.50 9.92 -4.49
N VAL A 51 -20.80 8.89 -4.03
CA VAL A 51 -20.90 7.53 -4.57
C VAL A 51 -21.09 6.58 -3.40
N ALA A 52 -22.24 5.89 -3.36
CA ALA A 52 -22.57 4.92 -2.32
C ALA A 52 -22.43 5.45 -0.87
N GLY A 53 -22.65 6.75 -0.66
CA GLY A 53 -22.55 7.40 0.66
C GLY A 53 -21.12 7.78 1.07
N PHE A 54 -20.10 7.47 0.28
CA PHE A 54 -18.74 7.95 0.48
C PHE A 54 -18.54 9.33 -0.12
N ASP A 55 -17.74 10.16 0.56
CA ASP A 55 -17.19 11.38 -0.02
C ASP A 55 -15.82 11.11 -0.67
N VAL A 56 -15.25 12.14 -1.29
CA VAL A 56 -13.94 12.06 -1.94
C VAL A 56 -12.83 11.72 -0.95
N ARG A 57 -12.91 12.23 0.29
CA ARG A 57 -11.87 12.07 1.30
C ARG A 57 -11.85 10.65 1.84
N ASP A 58 -13.01 10.04 2.05
CA ASP A 58 -13.14 8.65 2.49
C ASP A 58 -12.64 7.68 1.42
N THR A 59 -12.98 7.94 0.17
CA THR A 59 -12.49 7.13 -0.95
C THR A 59 -10.96 7.23 -1.08
N LEU A 60 -10.39 8.44 -0.97
CA LEU A 60 -8.94 8.63 -0.98
C LEU A 60 -8.25 7.91 0.19
N ARG A 61 -8.79 8.00 1.41
CA ARG A 61 -8.24 7.28 2.58
C ARG A 61 -8.18 5.77 2.31
N TYR A 62 -9.26 5.22 1.77
CA TYR A 62 -9.33 3.81 1.42
C TYR A 62 -8.29 3.45 0.34
N THR A 63 -8.16 4.25 -0.71
CA THR A 63 -7.16 4.02 -1.77
C THR A 63 -5.74 4.03 -1.22
N TRP A 64 -5.38 5.00 -0.37
CA TRP A 64 -4.05 5.07 0.22
C TRP A 64 -3.78 3.91 1.20
N LEU A 65 -4.80 3.43 1.92
CA LEU A 65 -4.70 2.22 2.73
C LEU A 65 -4.38 1.00 1.86
N VAL A 66 -5.06 0.85 0.72
CA VAL A 66 -4.80 -0.24 -0.24
C VAL A 66 -3.38 -0.13 -0.80
N GLN A 67 -2.93 1.05 -1.23
CA GLN A 67 -1.58 1.27 -1.76
C GLN A 67 -0.48 0.92 -0.73
N ALA A 68 -0.70 1.22 0.55
CA ALA A 68 0.24 0.88 1.62
C ALA A 68 0.36 -0.64 1.85
N MET A 69 -0.67 -1.42 1.52
CA MET A 69 -0.71 -2.88 1.73
C MET A 69 0.00 -3.66 0.61
N VAL A 70 0.09 -3.13 -0.60
CA VAL A 70 0.57 -3.85 -1.81
C VAL A 70 1.92 -4.55 -1.58
N MET A 71 2.90 -3.84 -1.01
CA MET A 71 4.24 -4.41 -0.74
C MET A 71 4.26 -5.35 0.45
N ILE A 72 3.33 -5.19 1.40
CA ILE A 72 3.29 -5.97 2.64
C ILE A 72 2.72 -7.36 2.37
N VAL A 73 1.66 -7.44 1.57
CA VAL A 73 0.98 -8.71 1.27
C VAL A 73 1.56 -9.44 0.05
N MET A 74 2.62 -8.88 -0.56
CA MET A 74 3.32 -9.44 -1.72
C MET A 74 2.37 -9.77 -2.88
N THR A 75 1.45 -8.85 -3.22
CA THR A 75 0.42 -9.08 -4.27
C THR A 75 1.01 -9.54 -5.60
N PHE A 76 2.23 -9.11 -5.93
CA PHE A 76 2.94 -9.42 -7.17
C PHE A 76 4.14 -10.36 -6.98
N GLY A 77 4.19 -11.08 -5.85
CA GLY A 77 5.25 -12.05 -5.58
C GLY A 77 5.21 -13.22 -6.57
N TRP A 78 6.40 -13.66 -7.00
CA TRP A 78 6.55 -14.89 -7.77
C TRP A 78 6.83 -16.05 -6.82
N TYR A 79 6.05 -17.11 -6.92
CA TYR A 79 6.27 -18.37 -6.22
C TYR A 79 6.95 -19.32 -7.21
N ASP A 80 8.28 -19.35 -7.17
CA ASP A 80 9.04 -20.44 -7.81
C ASP A 80 8.92 -21.73 -6.99
#